data_AF-A0A957ZRJ5-F1
#
_entry.id   AF-A0A957ZRJ5-F1
#
_cell.length_a   1.000
_cell.length_b   1.000
_cell.length_c   1.000
_cell.angle_alpha   90.00
_cell.angle_beta   90.00
_cell.angle_gamma   90.00
#
_symmetry.space_group_name_H-M   'P 1'
#
loop_
_entity.id
_entity.type
_entity.pdbx_description
1 polymer ?
#
loop_
_entity_poly.entity_id
_entity_poly.type
_entity_poly.pdbx_seq_one_letter_code
_entity_poly.pdbx_strand_id
1 'polypeptide(L)'
;PTFMTKRAVLVEMAAEVGVTLDALALAAVLAQPWVDVVLSGAATVAQLHSNVAALQVSLPETMLERLKNISEPPEEYWATRSRLAWN
;
A
#
# COMPACT_ATOMS: atom_id res chain seq x y z
N PRO A 1 14.34 -12.94 1.47
CA PRO A 1 13.38 -13.95 2.00
C PRO A 1 12.08 -13.33 2.53
N THR A 2 11.66 -12.19 1.98
CA THR A 2 10.99 -11.13 2.78
C THR A 2 9.75 -10.54 2.10
N PHE A 3 9.66 -10.59 0.77
CA PHE A 3 8.51 -10.02 0.03
C PHE A 3 7.24 -10.85 0.19
N MET A 4 7.29 -12.17 0.00
CA MET A 4 6.10 -13.02 0.04
C MET A 4 5.42 -13.01 1.42
N THR A 5 6.21 -13.03 2.49
CA THR A 5 5.71 -12.91 3.86
C THR A 5 5.06 -11.55 4.12
N LYS A 6 5.72 -10.44 3.77
CA LYS A 6 5.14 -9.09 3.90
C LYS A 6 3.85 -8.95 3.07
N ARG A 7 3.82 -9.51 1.86
CA ARG A 7 2.62 -9.52 1.00
C ARG A 7 1.49 -10.32 1.63
N ALA A 8 1.75 -11.49 2.21
CA ALA A 8 0.73 -12.30 2.88
C ALA A 8 0.09 -11.52 4.05
N VAL A 9 0.90 -10.88 4.88
CA VAL A 9 0.43 -10.00 5.98
C VAL A 9 -0.48 -8.89 5.44
N LEU A 10 -0.09 -8.22 4.35
CA LEU A 10 -0.92 -7.17 3.76
C LEU A 10 -2.25 -7.71 3.19
N VAL A 11 -2.25 -8.92 2.63
CA VAL A 11 -3.48 -9.57 2.14
C VAL A 11 -4.43 -9.89 3.30
N GLU A 12 -3.90 -10.39 4.42
CA GLU A 12 -4.69 -10.63 5.63
C GLU A 12 -5.29 -9.32 6.17
N MET A 13 -4.47 -8.27 6.27
CA MET A 13 -4.93 -6.95 6.71
C MET A 13 -6.00 -6.36 5.81
N ALA A 14 -5.89 -6.56 4.48
CA ALA A 14 -6.89 -6.09 3.53
C ALA A 14 -8.23 -6.83 3.70
N ALA A 15 -8.16 -8.14 3.96
CA ALA A 15 -9.33 -8.96 4.25
C ALA A 15 -10.03 -8.55 5.56
N GLU A 16 -9.27 -8.17 6.60
CA GLU A 16 -9.84 -7.68 7.88
C GLU A 16 -10.72 -6.44 7.71
N VAL A 17 -10.41 -5.58 6.73
CA VAL A 17 -11.19 -4.37 6.42
C VAL A 17 -12.07 -4.52 5.17
N GLY A 18 -12.17 -5.74 4.62
CA GLY A 18 -13.07 -6.06 3.52
C GLY A 18 -12.71 -5.44 2.16
N VAL A 19 -11.44 -5.14 1.91
CA VAL A 19 -10.98 -4.52 0.66
C VAL A 19 -9.84 -5.29 0.00
N THR A 20 -9.50 -4.88 -1.22
CA THR A 20 -8.36 -5.40 -1.96
C THR A 20 -7.04 -4.80 -1.44
N LEU A 21 -5.94 -5.48 -1.73
CA LEU A 21 -4.60 -5.08 -1.28
C LEU A 21 -4.19 -3.67 -1.74
N ASP A 22 -4.51 -3.32 -2.98
CA ASP A 22 -4.28 -2.00 -3.57
C ASP A 22 -5.14 -0.91 -2.92
N ALA A 23 -6.42 -1.21 -2.62
CA ALA A 23 -7.28 -0.29 -1.88
C ALA A 23 -6.76 -0.02 -0.46
N LEU A 24 -6.29 -1.07 0.26
CA LEU A 24 -5.64 -0.92 1.56
C LEU A 24 -4.41 -0.01 1.47
N ALA A 25 -3.55 -0.24 0.46
CA ALA A 25 -2.33 0.53 0.27
C ALA A 25 -2.63 2.02 0.02
N LEU A 26 -3.60 2.32 -0.86
CA LEU A 26 -3.98 3.70 -1.15
C LEU A 26 -4.65 4.37 0.04
N ALA A 27 -5.52 3.66 0.79
CA ALA A 27 -6.14 4.17 2.00
C ALA A 27 -5.11 4.54 3.07
N ALA A 28 -4.06 3.73 3.22
CA ALA A 28 -2.98 4.00 4.16
C ALA A 28 -2.18 5.27 3.83
N VAL A 29 -1.98 5.55 2.54
CA VAL A 29 -1.34 6.79 2.08
C VAL A 29 -2.27 7.98 2.26
N LEU A 30 -3.55 7.84 1.90
CA LEU A 30 -4.58 8.88 2.08
C LEU A 30 -4.80 9.25 3.56
N ALA A 31 -4.61 8.32 4.49
CA ALA A 31 -4.75 8.56 5.92
C ALA A 31 -3.61 9.42 6.51
N GLN A 32 -2.52 9.67 5.76
CA GLN A 32 -1.41 10.48 6.26
C GLN A 32 -1.79 11.96 6.30
N PRO A 33 -1.51 12.68 7.40
CA PRO A 33 -1.97 14.06 7.58
C PRO A 33 -1.32 15.08 6.63
N TRP A 34 -0.23 14.69 5.95
CA TRP A 34 0.54 15.52 5.03
C TRP A 34 0.27 15.18 3.55
N VAL A 35 -0.65 14.24 3.28
CA VAL A 35 -0.99 13.81 1.92
C VAL A 35 -2.26 14.50 1.45
N ASP A 36 -2.13 15.39 0.46
CA ASP A 36 -3.28 15.99 -0.22
C ASP A 36 -3.75 15.17 -1.43
N VAL A 37 -2.81 14.49 -2.11
CA VAL A 37 -3.05 13.79 -3.37
C VAL A 37 -2.29 12.47 -3.40
N VAL A 38 -2.98 11.39 -3.79
CA VAL A 38 -2.38 10.08 -4.05
C VAL A 38 -2.50 9.75 -5.54
N LEU A 39 -1.35 9.50 -6.18
CA LEU A 39 -1.30 9.08 -7.58
C LEU A 39 -1.53 7.57 -7.67
N SER A 40 -2.58 7.18 -8.38
CA SER A 40 -2.88 5.76 -8.64
C SER A 40 -2.25 5.31 -9.96
N GLY A 41 -1.65 4.12 -9.98
CA GLY A 41 -1.09 3.50 -11.18
C GLY A 41 -2.09 2.65 -11.98
N ALA A 42 -3.39 2.88 -11.85
CA ALA A 42 -4.41 2.11 -12.56
C ALA A 42 -4.26 2.25 -14.09
N ALA A 43 -4.11 1.12 -14.78
CA ALA A 43 -4.06 1.02 -16.24
C ALA A 43 -5.32 0.38 -16.84
N THR A 44 -6.22 -0.14 -15.99
CA THR A 44 -7.49 -0.74 -16.40
C THR A 44 -8.65 -0.20 -15.58
N VAL A 45 -9.87 -0.31 -16.12
CA VAL A 45 -11.11 0.09 -15.43
C VAL A 45 -11.29 -0.70 -14.12
N ALA A 46 -10.97 -1.99 -14.12
CA ALA A 46 -11.05 -2.81 -12.91
C ALA A 46 -10.08 -2.31 -11.82
N GLN A 47 -8.85 -1.96 -12.18
CA GLN A 47 -7.89 -1.36 -11.26
C GLN A 47 -8.37 0.00 -10.75
N LEU A 48 -8.98 0.82 -11.62
CA LEU A 48 -9.53 2.11 -11.21
C LEU A 48 -10.62 1.93 -10.15
N HIS A 49 -11.58 1.03 -10.36
CA HIS A 49 -12.63 0.75 -9.38
C HIS A 49 -12.06 0.22 -8.05
N SER A 50 -11.09 -0.69 -8.13
CA SER A 50 -10.37 -1.20 -6.96
C SER A 50 -9.69 -0.07 -6.17
N ASN A 51 -8.95 0.80 -6.87
CA ASN A 51 -8.24 1.91 -6.26
C ASN A 51 -9.18 2.94 -5.61
N VAL A 52 -10.30 3.27 -6.26
CA VAL A 52 -11.28 4.25 -5.75
C VAL A 52 -11.99 3.74 -4.48
N ALA A 53 -12.09 2.42 -4.29
CA ALA A 53 -12.65 1.85 -3.06
C ALA A 53 -11.87 2.28 -1.80
N ALA A 54 -10.60 2.67 -1.93
CA ALA A 54 -9.79 3.22 -0.84
C ALA A 54 -10.44 4.42 -0.13
N LEU A 55 -11.24 5.23 -0.84
CA LEU A 55 -11.93 6.39 -0.27
C LEU A 55 -13.01 6.02 0.75
N GLN A 56 -13.46 4.75 0.76
CA GLN A 56 -14.47 4.24 1.68
C GLN A 56 -13.85 3.51 2.87
N VAL A 57 -12.52 3.41 2.93
CA VAL A 57 -11.81 2.67 3.97
C VAL A 57 -11.42 3.61 5.10
N SER A 58 -12.01 3.39 6.28
CA SER A 58 -11.53 3.99 7.52
C SER A 58 -10.54 3.03 8.18
N LEU A 59 -9.26 3.38 8.17
CA LEU A 59 -8.22 2.58 8.81
C LEU A 59 -8.08 2.99 10.28
N PRO A 60 -8.25 2.07 11.25
CA PRO A 60 -7.96 2.38 12.64
C PRO A 60 -6.45 2.61 12.82
N GLU A 61 -6.07 3.44 13.78
CA GLU A 61 -4.65 3.75 14.08
C GLU A 61 -3.82 2.48 14.29
N THR A 62 -4.42 1.45 14.92
CA THR A 62 -3.77 0.14 15.12
C THR A 62 -3.38 -0.55 13.81
N MET A 63 -4.15 -0.36 12.74
CA MET A 63 -3.82 -0.88 11.41
C MET A 63 -2.67 -0.07 10.77
N LEU A 64 -2.68 1.26 10.93
CA LEU A 64 -1.59 2.12 10.46
C LEU A 64 -0.27 1.77 11.16
N GLU A 65 -0.29 1.51 12.46
CA GLU A 65 0.89 1.03 13.21
C GLU A 65 1.38 -0.34 12.71
N ARG A 66 0.47 -1.27 12.40
CA ARG A 66 0.85 -2.56 11.78
C ARG A 66 1.50 -2.37 10.41
N LEU A 67 1.01 -1.44 9.59
CA LEU A 67 1.61 -1.11 8.30
C LEU A 67 3.01 -0.50 8.46
N LYS A 68 3.21 0.37 9.45
CA LYS A 68 4.54 0.94 9.77
C LYS A 68 5.56 -0.15 10.11
N ASN A 69 5.16 -1.19 10.85
CA ASN A 69 6.04 -2.28 11.27
C ASN A 69 6.57 -3.16 10.12
N ILE A 70 5.89 -3.17 8.97
CA ILE A 70 6.31 -3.96 7.79
C ILE A 70 6.97 -3.11 6.70
N SER A 71 7.16 -1.81 6.96
CA SER A 71 7.82 -0.87 6.05
C SER A 71 9.26 -1.30 5.70
N GLU A 72 9.78 -0.72 4.63
CA GLU A 72 11.18 -0.83 4.23
C GLU A 72 11.84 0.54 4.39
N PRO A 73 13.07 0.62 4.92
CA PRO A 73 13.80 1.89 4.98
C PRO A 73 13.93 2.51 3.58
N PRO A 74 13.63 3.82 3.41
CA PRO A 74 13.72 4.48 2.11
C PRO A 74 15.10 4.34 1.46
N GLU A 75 16.17 4.37 2.25
CA GLU A 75 17.55 4.25 1.77
C GLU A 75 17.81 2.87 1.14
N GLU A 76 17.30 1.81 1.75
CA GLU A 76 17.43 0.44 1.24
C GLU A 76 16.61 0.25 -0.05
N TYR A 77 15.37 0.77 -0.06
CA TYR A 77 14.51 0.75 -1.24
C TYR A 77 15.19 1.41 -2.45
N TRP A 78 15.68 2.65 -2.28
CA TRP A 78 16.29 3.40 -3.38
C TRP A 78 17.63 2.82 -3.81
N ALA A 79 18.45 2.31 -2.89
CA ALA A 79 19.71 1.63 -3.22
C ALA A 79 19.47 0.34 -4.00
N THR A 80 18.42 -0.42 -3.67
CA THR A 80 18.03 -1.61 -4.43
C THR A 80 17.50 -1.24 -5.81
N ARG A 81 16.61 -0.24 -5.87
CA ARG A 81 15.96 0.19 -7.10
C ARG A 81 16.94 0.79 -8.12
N SER A 82 17.93 1.56 -7.68
CA SER A 82 18.94 2.16 -8.57
C SER A 82 19.85 1.14 -9.26
N ARG A 83 19.98 -0.07 -8.69
CA ARG A 83 20.81 -1.16 -9.24
C ARG A 83 20.08 -2.05 -10.25
N LEU A 84 18.78 -1.84 -10.50
CA LEU A 84 18.04 -2.59 -11.49
C LEU A 84 18.50 -2.21 -12.91
N ALA A 85 18.45 -3.17 -13.85
CA ALA A 85 18.75 -2.91 -15.26
C ALA A 85 17.56 -2.18 -15.91
N TRP A 86 17.61 -0.85 -15.88
CA TRP A 86 16.60 0.02 -16.48
C TRP A 86 16.82 0.14 -17.99
N ASN A 87 16.49 -0.90 -18.75
CA ASN A 87 16.68 -0.96 -20.20
C ASN A 87 15.43 -1.47 -20.91
#